data_AF-A0A2P6VWE3-F1
#
_entry.id   AF-A0A2P6VWE3-F1
#
_cell.length_a   1.000
_cell.length_b   1.000
_cell.length_c   1.000
_cell.angle_alpha   90.00
_cell.angle_beta   90.00
_cell.angle_gamma   90.00
#
_symmetry.space_group_name_H-M   'P 1'
#
loop_
_entity.id
_entity.type
_entity.pdbx_description
1 polymer ?
#
loop_
_entity_poly.entity_id
_entity_poly.type
_entity_poly.pdbx_seq_one_letter_code
_entity_poly.pdbx_strand_id
1 'polypeptide(L)'
;MPDLENPQQAVFEGEKYIDNARDALDQDVEDEDDLYIWENQLAAIDEFLADTEDMDPEGQDLDEVRAEARECKEKLEAEIAGFFDQPVEAEDTEANIAALLDVARQLIEEAEEVLEARPDPEELDEHANEIETTVIGIKQWLADSEPYHDETDMMTQARRDMKMITEALEEKLDETVSAWKRKVEEEEDDDEE
;
A
#
# COMPACT_ATOMS: atom_id res chain seq x y z
N MET A 1 11.31 -23.50 -17.69
CA MET A 1 10.55 -23.18 -18.90
C MET A 1 11.40 -23.57 -20.11
N PRO A 2 10.82 -23.81 -21.30
CA PRO A 2 11.60 -24.21 -22.48
C PRO A 2 12.43 -23.03 -22.98
N ASP A 3 13.74 -23.21 -23.14
CA ASP A 3 14.59 -22.22 -23.81
C ASP A 3 14.08 -22.02 -25.27
N LEU A 4 13.93 -20.76 -25.71
CA LEU A 4 13.53 -20.46 -27.09
C LEU A 4 14.73 -20.67 -28.02
N GLU A 5 14.83 -21.86 -28.61
CA GLU A 5 16.02 -22.29 -29.36
C GLU A 5 16.09 -21.71 -30.79
N ASN A 6 14.98 -21.21 -31.35
CA ASN A 6 14.93 -20.63 -32.69
C ASN A 6 13.70 -19.72 -32.93
N PRO A 7 13.73 -18.85 -33.97
CA PRO A 7 12.64 -17.92 -34.29
C PRO A 7 11.28 -18.56 -34.55
N GLN A 8 11.22 -19.78 -35.08
CA GLN A 8 9.95 -20.43 -35.40
C GLN A 8 9.26 -20.96 -34.14
N GLN A 9 10.03 -21.45 -33.17
CA GLN A 9 9.53 -21.79 -31.84
C GLN A 9 9.10 -20.54 -31.07
N ALA A 10 9.85 -19.43 -31.21
CA ALA A 10 9.48 -18.15 -30.63
C ALA A 10 8.15 -17.61 -31.18
N VAL A 11 7.92 -17.68 -32.50
CA VAL A 11 6.61 -17.32 -33.09
C VAL A 11 5.49 -18.15 -32.46
N PHE A 12 5.64 -19.47 -32.41
CA PHE A 12 4.61 -20.36 -31.87
C PHE A 12 4.29 -20.11 -30.39
N GLU A 13 5.31 -19.97 -29.53
CA GLU A 13 5.08 -19.68 -28.11
C GLU A 13 4.54 -18.26 -27.92
N GLY A 14 5.02 -17.29 -28.70
CA GLY A 14 4.52 -15.91 -28.68
C GLY A 14 3.04 -15.81 -29.03
N GLU A 15 2.58 -16.49 -30.09
CA GLU A 15 1.15 -16.57 -30.45
C GLU A 15 0.32 -17.14 -29.30
N LYS A 16 0.81 -18.18 -28.62
CA LYS A 16 0.13 -18.77 -27.46
C LYS A 16 0.06 -17.82 -26.27
N TYR A 17 1.12 -17.07 -25.97
CA TYR A 17 1.09 -16.07 -24.91
C TYR A 17 0.11 -14.94 -25.22
N ILE A 18 0.06 -14.50 -26.48
CA ILE A 18 -0.89 -13.50 -26.95
C ILE A 18 -2.34 -14.00 -26.81
N ASP A 19 -2.63 -15.23 -27.24
CA ASP A 19 -3.97 -15.80 -27.13
C ASP A 19 -4.41 -15.93 -25.66
N ASN A 20 -3.53 -16.41 -24.77
CA ASN A 20 -3.83 -16.46 -23.34
C ASN A 20 -4.05 -15.07 -22.74
N ALA A 21 -3.28 -14.07 -23.16
CA ALA A 21 -3.45 -12.69 -22.70
C ALA A 21 -4.79 -12.10 -23.16
N ARG A 22 -5.22 -12.40 -24.39
CA ARG A 22 -6.54 -12.01 -24.90
C ARG A 22 -7.66 -12.68 -24.11
N ASP A 23 -7.54 -13.98 -23.86
CA ASP A 23 -8.50 -14.73 -23.05
C ASP A 23 -8.55 -14.23 -21.60
N ALA A 24 -7.44 -13.72 -21.06
CA ALA A 24 -7.39 -13.10 -19.74
C ALA A 24 -8.03 -11.72 -19.73
N LEU A 25 -7.82 -10.90 -20.77
CA LEU A 25 -8.47 -9.59 -20.93
C LEU A 25 -9.99 -9.70 -21.09
N ASP A 26 -10.49 -10.84 -21.59
CA ASP A 26 -11.92 -11.14 -21.69
C ASP A 26 -12.54 -11.64 -20.36
N GLN A 27 -11.73 -11.85 -19.30
CA GLN A 27 -12.21 -12.25 -17.98
C GLN A 27 -12.45 -11.04 -17.09
N ASP A 28 -13.65 -10.99 -16.49
CA ASP A 28 -13.98 -10.00 -15.47
C ASP A 28 -13.23 -10.33 -14.16
N VAL A 29 -12.36 -9.41 -13.74
CA VAL A 29 -11.67 -9.45 -12.44
C VAL A 29 -12.39 -8.49 -11.50
N GLU A 30 -13.07 -9.03 -10.50
CA GLU A 30 -13.87 -8.27 -9.54
C GLU A 30 -13.08 -7.90 -8.28
N ASP A 31 -12.14 -8.76 -7.87
CA ASP A 31 -11.42 -8.66 -6.60
C ASP A 31 -9.89 -8.73 -6.80
N GLU A 32 -9.12 -8.16 -5.85
CA GLU A 32 -7.65 -8.15 -5.90
C GLU A 32 -7.06 -9.56 -5.97
N ASP A 33 -7.70 -10.53 -5.30
CA ASP A 33 -7.30 -11.94 -5.29
C ASP A 33 -7.34 -12.58 -6.69
N ASP A 34 -8.05 -11.99 -7.66
CA ASP A 34 -8.19 -12.47 -9.04
C ASP A 34 -7.27 -11.73 -10.04
N LEU A 35 -6.59 -10.64 -9.62
CA LEU A 35 -5.63 -9.91 -10.45
C LEU A 35 -4.49 -10.77 -10.99
N TYR A 36 -4.16 -11.86 -10.30
CA TYR A 36 -3.14 -12.81 -10.74
C TYR A 36 -3.42 -13.36 -12.16
N ILE A 37 -4.68 -13.37 -12.60
CA ILE A 37 -5.07 -13.80 -13.96
C ILE A 37 -4.38 -12.90 -14.98
N TRP A 38 -4.45 -11.58 -14.80
CA TRP A 38 -3.81 -10.59 -15.66
C TRP A 38 -2.30 -10.52 -15.44
N GLU A 39 -1.85 -10.46 -14.18
CA GLU A 39 -0.43 -10.33 -13.84
C GLU A 39 0.42 -11.49 -14.36
N ASN A 40 -0.13 -12.71 -14.33
CA ASN A 40 0.58 -13.90 -14.81
C ASN A 40 0.72 -13.89 -16.34
N GLN A 41 -0.27 -13.38 -17.08
CA GLN A 41 -0.14 -13.21 -18.53
C GLN A 41 0.82 -12.07 -18.89
N LEU A 42 0.81 -10.98 -18.11
CA LEU A 42 1.72 -9.87 -18.28
C LEU A 42 3.18 -10.34 -18.12
N ALA A 43 3.47 -11.10 -17.06
CA ALA A 43 4.79 -11.67 -16.82
C ALA A 43 5.24 -12.61 -17.96
N ALA A 44 4.33 -13.45 -18.48
CA ALA A 44 4.63 -14.36 -19.58
C ALA A 44 4.97 -13.61 -20.88
N ILE A 45 4.25 -12.52 -21.18
CA ILE A 45 4.55 -11.66 -22.33
C ILE A 45 5.90 -10.95 -22.14
N ASP A 46 6.21 -10.47 -20.94
CA ASP A 46 7.47 -9.80 -20.66
C ASP A 46 8.67 -10.73 -20.82
N GLU A 47 8.56 -11.97 -20.31
CA GLU A 47 9.58 -12.99 -20.51
C GLU A 47 9.77 -13.31 -21.99
N PHE A 48 8.69 -13.49 -22.76
CA PHE A 48 8.76 -13.70 -24.20
C PHE A 48 9.45 -12.55 -24.95
N LEU A 49 9.10 -11.30 -24.63
CA LEU A 49 9.70 -10.12 -25.26
C LEU A 49 11.19 -10.00 -24.91
N ALA A 50 11.58 -10.33 -23.68
CA ALA A 50 12.97 -10.34 -23.24
C ALA A 50 13.78 -11.46 -23.91
N ASP A 51 13.28 -12.69 -23.90
CA ASP A 51 13.95 -13.86 -24.48
C ASP A 51 14.14 -13.73 -25.99
N THR A 52 13.26 -12.98 -26.65
CA THR A 52 13.36 -12.75 -28.08
C THR A 52 14.09 -11.47 -28.45
N GLU A 53 14.46 -10.56 -27.54
CA GLU A 53 14.99 -9.23 -27.89
C GLU A 53 16.14 -9.27 -28.93
N ASP A 54 17.11 -10.16 -28.72
CA ASP A 54 18.29 -10.31 -29.57
C ASP A 54 18.12 -11.31 -30.75
N MET A 55 16.93 -11.90 -30.90
CA MET A 55 16.68 -12.94 -31.90
C MET A 55 16.40 -12.34 -33.28
N ASP A 56 17.17 -12.76 -34.30
CA ASP A 56 17.00 -12.29 -35.67
C ASP A 56 15.72 -12.89 -36.30
N PRO A 57 14.78 -12.06 -36.78
CA PRO A 57 13.52 -12.52 -37.34
C PRO A 57 13.63 -13.16 -38.74
N GLU A 58 14.81 -13.31 -39.35
CA GLU A 58 15.03 -13.76 -40.76
C GLU A 58 13.87 -14.60 -41.38
N GLY A 59 12.94 -13.89 -42.05
CA GLY A 59 11.85 -14.49 -42.83
C GLY A 59 10.72 -15.14 -42.02
N GLN A 60 10.65 -14.89 -40.72
CA GLN A 60 9.61 -15.36 -39.79
C GLN A 60 8.83 -14.16 -39.28
N ASP A 61 7.53 -14.32 -39.05
CA ASP A 61 6.61 -13.25 -38.60
C ASP A 61 6.85 -12.84 -37.12
N LEU A 62 8.07 -13.05 -36.59
CA LEU A 62 8.44 -12.79 -35.20
C LEU A 62 8.31 -11.32 -34.81
N ASP A 63 8.59 -10.40 -35.74
CA ASP A 63 8.39 -8.97 -35.47
C ASP A 63 6.91 -8.60 -35.35
N GLU A 64 6.03 -9.27 -36.09
CA GLU A 64 4.58 -9.09 -35.98
C GLU A 64 4.08 -9.63 -34.64
N VAL A 65 4.52 -10.83 -34.25
CA VAL A 65 4.20 -11.42 -32.93
C VAL A 65 4.69 -10.52 -31.79
N ARG A 66 5.93 -9.99 -31.86
CA ARG A 66 6.41 -9.04 -30.83
C ARG A 66 5.59 -7.75 -30.78
N ALA A 67 5.09 -7.28 -31.92
CA ALA A 67 4.25 -6.08 -31.96
C ALA A 67 2.89 -6.36 -31.28
N GLU A 68 2.25 -7.48 -31.60
CA GLU A 68 0.99 -7.91 -30.97
C GLU A 68 1.15 -8.20 -29.47
N ALA A 69 2.26 -8.81 -29.07
CA ALA A 69 2.58 -9.06 -27.66
C ALA A 69 2.71 -7.73 -26.89
N ARG A 70 3.36 -6.71 -27.46
CA ARG A 70 3.43 -5.37 -26.86
C ARG A 70 2.06 -4.70 -26.75
N GLU A 71 1.19 -4.86 -27.74
CA GLU A 71 -0.18 -4.34 -27.67
C GLU A 71 -0.99 -5.01 -26.55
N CYS A 72 -0.86 -6.33 -26.40
CA CYS A 72 -1.53 -7.05 -25.31
C CYS A 72 -0.96 -6.67 -23.95
N LYS A 73 0.37 -6.49 -23.86
CA LYS A 73 1.05 -5.97 -22.67
C LYS A 73 0.45 -4.64 -22.23
N GLU A 74 0.38 -3.66 -23.14
CA GLU A 74 -0.13 -2.32 -22.83
C GLU A 74 -1.59 -2.35 -22.33
N LYS A 75 -2.42 -3.24 -22.90
CA LYS A 75 -3.80 -3.44 -22.43
C LYS A 75 -3.87 -4.04 -21.04
N LEU A 76 -3.08 -5.10 -20.77
CA LEU A 76 -3.02 -5.71 -19.44
C LEU A 76 -2.53 -4.70 -18.38
N GLU A 77 -1.49 -3.93 -18.69
CA GLU A 77 -1.01 -2.86 -17.80
C GLU A 77 -2.09 -1.80 -17.55
N ALA A 78 -2.87 -1.45 -18.57
CA ALA A 78 -3.97 -0.50 -18.44
C ALA A 78 -5.14 -1.03 -17.61
N GLU A 79 -5.54 -2.30 -17.77
CA GLU A 79 -6.59 -2.93 -16.95
C GLU A 79 -6.16 -3.07 -15.49
N ILE A 80 -4.92 -3.53 -15.23
CA ILE A 80 -4.37 -3.63 -13.87
C ILE A 80 -4.31 -2.25 -13.21
N ALA A 81 -3.80 -1.24 -13.91
CA ALA A 81 -3.79 0.14 -13.38
C ALA A 81 -5.21 0.66 -13.15
N GLY A 82 -6.12 0.40 -14.10
CA GLY A 82 -7.52 0.78 -14.04
C GLY A 82 -8.26 0.14 -12.87
N PHE A 83 -7.91 -1.09 -12.47
CA PHE A 83 -8.46 -1.76 -11.30
C PHE A 83 -8.18 -0.98 -9.99
N PHE A 84 -6.94 -0.51 -9.81
CA PHE A 84 -6.58 0.29 -8.64
C PHE A 84 -7.06 1.75 -8.71
N ASP A 85 -7.33 2.25 -9.92
CA ASP A 85 -7.87 3.60 -10.17
C ASP A 85 -9.41 3.62 -10.25
N GLN A 86 -10.11 2.51 -9.98
CA GLN A 86 -11.57 2.50 -10.00
C GLN A 86 -12.11 3.46 -8.92
N PRO A 87 -13.01 4.39 -9.28
CA PRO A 87 -13.67 5.23 -8.29
C PRO A 87 -14.47 4.32 -7.37
N VAL A 88 -14.14 4.35 -6.07
CA VAL A 88 -14.92 3.68 -5.02
C VAL A 88 -16.40 4.01 -5.26
N GLU A 89 -17.25 3.01 -5.45
CA GLU A 89 -18.67 3.26 -5.74
C GLU A 89 -19.26 4.19 -4.67
N ALA A 90 -20.10 5.14 -5.07
CA ALA A 90 -20.58 6.19 -4.17
C ALA A 90 -21.35 5.67 -2.94
N GLU A 91 -22.00 4.49 -3.05
CA GLU A 91 -22.66 3.83 -1.91
C GLU A 91 -21.66 3.24 -0.90
N ASP A 92 -20.49 2.77 -1.36
CA ASP A 92 -19.40 2.35 -0.46
C ASP A 92 -18.66 3.57 0.11
N THR A 93 -18.60 4.68 -0.63
CA THR A 93 -17.91 5.90 -0.20
C THR A 93 -18.56 6.53 1.04
N GLU A 94 -19.88 6.70 1.09
CA GLU A 94 -20.55 7.27 2.27
C GLU A 94 -20.43 6.34 3.49
N ALA A 95 -20.55 5.02 3.29
CA ALA A 95 -20.40 4.03 4.36
C ALA A 95 -18.95 3.98 4.89
N ASN A 96 -17.97 4.03 3.99
CA ASN A 96 -16.55 4.05 4.33
C ASN A 96 -16.17 5.34 5.04
N ILE A 97 -16.65 6.50 4.58
CA ILE A 97 -16.45 7.78 5.27
C ILE A 97 -17.06 7.73 6.68
N ALA A 98 -18.29 7.21 6.84
CA ALA A 98 -18.92 7.10 8.15
C ALA A 98 -18.14 6.19 9.10
N ALA A 99 -17.64 5.04 8.61
CA ALA A 99 -16.81 4.13 9.38
C ALA A 99 -15.46 4.77 9.76
N LEU A 100 -14.79 5.43 8.82
CA LEU A 100 -13.54 6.15 9.08
C LEU A 100 -13.72 7.26 10.10
N LEU A 101 -14.81 8.02 10.05
CA LEU A 101 -15.10 9.06 11.05
C LEU A 101 -15.37 8.49 12.44
N ASP A 102 -15.98 7.31 12.55
CA ASP A 102 -16.17 6.65 13.85
C ASP A 102 -14.83 6.19 14.45
N VAL A 103 -13.97 5.58 13.63
CA VAL A 103 -12.59 5.21 14.03
C VAL A 103 -11.80 6.45 14.42
N ALA A 104 -11.91 7.53 13.64
CA ALA A 104 -11.23 8.80 13.93
C ALA A 104 -11.60 9.33 15.31
N ARG A 105 -12.89 9.28 15.65
CA ARG A 105 -13.38 9.74 16.95
C ARG A 105 -12.81 8.90 18.10
N GLN A 106 -12.77 7.58 17.95
CA GLN A 106 -12.22 6.68 18.98
C GLN A 106 -10.73 6.93 19.21
N LEU A 107 -9.95 7.05 18.13
CA LEU A 107 -8.52 7.33 18.19
C LEU A 107 -8.21 8.72 18.79
N ILE A 108 -9.04 9.72 18.51
CA ILE A 108 -8.92 11.05 19.14
C ILE A 108 -9.17 10.95 20.65
N GLU A 109 -10.22 10.26 21.07
CA GLU A 109 -10.55 10.09 22.50
C GLU A 109 -9.42 9.34 23.23
N GLU A 110 -8.92 8.24 22.66
CA GLU A 110 -7.77 7.50 23.20
C GLU A 110 -6.52 8.39 23.29
N ALA A 111 -6.22 9.15 22.25
CA ALA A 111 -5.08 10.06 22.25
C ALA A 111 -5.20 11.17 23.29
N GLU A 112 -6.39 11.74 23.49
CA GLU A 112 -6.65 12.72 24.54
C GLU A 112 -6.42 12.10 25.94
N GLU A 113 -6.91 10.87 26.19
CA GLU A 113 -6.67 10.15 27.44
C GLU A 113 -5.17 9.94 27.69
N VAL A 114 -4.43 9.50 26.68
CA VAL A 114 -2.97 9.31 26.74
C VAL A 114 -2.25 10.63 27.01
N LEU A 115 -2.63 11.72 26.34
CA LEU A 115 -2.01 13.04 26.54
C LEU A 115 -2.25 13.60 27.95
N GLU A 116 -3.45 13.40 28.49
CA GLU A 116 -3.84 13.87 29.82
C GLU A 116 -3.25 13.02 30.95
N ALA A 117 -2.82 11.79 30.65
CA ALA A 117 -2.23 10.89 31.61
C ALA A 117 -0.95 11.48 32.25
N ARG A 118 -0.78 11.14 33.53
CA ARG A 118 0.34 11.53 34.37
C ARG A 118 0.89 10.27 35.03
N PRO A 119 1.64 9.45 34.27
CA PRO A 119 2.19 8.21 34.80
C PRO A 119 3.15 8.49 35.96
N ASP A 120 3.19 7.56 36.90
CA ASP A 120 4.24 7.59 37.91
C ASP A 120 5.60 7.20 37.29
N PRO A 121 6.74 7.54 37.92
CA PRO A 121 8.07 7.27 37.35
C PRO A 121 8.37 5.79 37.03
N GLU A 122 7.63 4.85 37.62
CA GLU A 122 7.73 3.42 37.35
C GLU A 122 6.99 2.98 36.07
N GLU A 123 6.02 3.78 35.62
CA GLU A 123 5.13 3.48 34.50
C GLU A 123 5.54 4.23 33.21
N LEU A 124 6.63 5.01 33.24
CA LEU A 124 7.06 5.84 32.11
C LEU A 124 7.37 5.03 30.83
N ASP A 125 7.89 3.80 30.97
CA ASP A 125 8.19 2.93 29.82
C ASP A 125 6.89 2.39 29.18
N GLU A 126 5.93 1.96 30.00
CA GLU A 126 4.61 1.53 29.55
C GLU A 126 3.87 2.68 28.87
N HIS A 127 3.89 3.86 29.48
CA HIS A 127 3.24 5.04 28.93
C HIS A 127 3.89 5.51 27.61
N ALA A 128 5.22 5.42 27.47
CA ALA A 128 5.88 5.69 26.20
C ALA A 128 5.40 4.75 25.09
N ASN A 129 5.26 3.45 25.40
CA ASN A 129 4.76 2.46 24.45
C ASN A 129 3.27 2.67 24.10
N GLU A 130 2.45 3.13 25.03
CA GLU A 130 1.06 3.56 24.76
C GLU A 130 1.04 4.71 23.74
N ILE A 131 1.82 5.76 23.99
CA ILE A 131 1.93 6.90 23.07
C ILE A 131 2.37 6.45 21.66
N GLU A 132 3.40 5.61 21.56
CA GLU A 132 3.88 5.08 20.27
C GLU A 132 2.80 4.28 19.55
N THR A 133 2.06 3.44 20.27
CA THR A 133 0.98 2.62 19.71
C THR A 133 -0.16 3.50 19.17
N THR A 134 -0.58 4.51 19.92
CA THR A 134 -1.63 5.44 19.49
C THR A 134 -1.17 6.25 18.28
N VAL A 135 0.09 6.72 18.24
CA VAL A 135 0.66 7.42 17.06
C VAL A 135 0.64 6.54 15.81
N ILE A 136 0.97 5.25 15.94
CA ILE A 136 0.92 4.29 14.82
C ILE A 136 -0.52 4.15 14.32
N GLY A 137 -1.49 3.98 15.23
CA GLY A 137 -2.91 3.89 14.87
C GLY A 137 -3.40 5.11 14.10
N ILE A 138 -3.06 6.32 14.55
CA ILE A 138 -3.42 7.56 13.86
C ILE A 138 -2.76 7.65 12.47
N LYS A 139 -1.48 7.28 12.35
CA LYS A 139 -0.77 7.31 11.06
C LYS A 139 -1.37 6.32 10.06
N GLN A 140 -1.77 5.13 10.50
CA GLN A 140 -2.47 4.17 9.66
C GLN A 140 -3.81 4.74 9.18
N TRP A 141 -4.62 5.29 10.10
CA TRP A 141 -5.88 5.93 9.75
C TRP A 141 -5.69 7.10 8.76
N LEU A 142 -4.64 7.91 8.92
CA LEU A 142 -4.31 8.98 7.98
C LEU A 142 -3.93 8.48 6.59
N ALA A 143 -3.37 7.27 6.46
CA ALA A 143 -3.11 6.65 5.17
C ALA A 143 -4.42 6.13 4.55
N ASP A 144 -5.19 5.38 5.32
CA ASP A 144 -6.44 4.74 4.87
C ASP A 144 -7.51 5.78 4.47
N SER A 145 -7.50 6.95 5.10
CA SER A 145 -8.43 8.05 4.80
C SER A 145 -7.95 9.04 3.73
N GLU A 146 -6.75 8.87 3.16
CA GLU A 146 -6.23 9.77 2.11
C GLU A 146 -7.14 9.84 0.87
N PRO A 147 -7.69 8.72 0.35
CA PRO A 147 -8.59 8.77 -0.80
C PRO A 147 -9.86 9.61 -0.57
N TYR A 148 -10.26 9.79 0.69
CA TYR A 148 -11.52 10.43 1.08
C TYR A 148 -11.35 11.85 1.64
N HIS A 149 -10.14 12.43 1.58
CA HIS A 149 -9.80 13.62 2.37
C HIS A 149 -10.60 14.88 2.03
N ASP A 150 -10.99 15.03 0.76
CA ASP A 150 -11.72 16.19 0.22
C ASP A 150 -13.22 15.89 -0.01
N GLU A 151 -13.67 14.69 0.32
CA GLU A 151 -15.06 14.26 0.07
C GLU A 151 -16.06 14.97 0.99
N THR A 152 -15.66 15.29 2.23
CA THR A 152 -16.49 16.06 3.18
C THR A 152 -15.68 16.97 4.08
N ASP A 153 -16.27 18.09 4.49
CA ASP A 153 -15.69 19.00 5.49
C ASP A 153 -15.33 18.26 6.80
N MET A 154 -16.11 17.23 7.16
CA MET A 154 -15.87 16.41 8.35
C MET A 154 -14.59 15.57 8.22
N MET A 155 -14.34 14.97 7.06
CA MET A 155 -13.09 14.22 6.81
C MET A 155 -11.88 15.16 6.83
N THR A 156 -11.99 16.32 6.18
CA THR A 156 -10.91 17.32 6.20
C THR A 156 -10.61 17.78 7.64
N GLN A 157 -11.65 18.03 8.44
CA GLN A 157 -11.50 18.41 9.85
C GLN A 157 -10.88 17.29 10.68
N ALA A 158 -11.39 16.05 10.57
CA ALA A 158 -10.84 14.90 11.29
C ALA A 158 -9.35 14.67 10.96
N ARG A 159 -8.97 14.77 9.68
CA ARG A 159 -7.55 14.67 9.27
C ARG A 159 -6.69 15.78 9.86
N ARG A 160 -7.21 16.99 9.96
CA ARG A 160 -6.50 18.11 10.60
C ARG A 160 -6.30 17.85 12.09
N ASP A 161 -7.33 17.41 12.78
CA ASP A 161 -7.28 17.12 14.22
C ASP A 161 -6.31 15.97 14.51
N MET A 162 -6.35 14.90 13.72
CA MET A 162 -5.40 13.80 13.80
C MET A 162 -3.94 14.24 13.65
N LYS A 163 -3.64 15.15 12.71
CA LYS A 163 -2.27 15.67 12.54
C LYS A 163 -1.82 16.47 13.76
N MET A 164 -2.67 17.34 14.28
CA MET A 164 -2.35 18.15 15.47
C MET A 164 -2.15 17.27 16.71
N ILE A 165 -3.00 16.26 16.90
CA ILE A 165 -2.88 15.30 18.00
C ILE A 165 -1.62 14.45 17.86
N THR A 166 -1.28 14.02 16.64
CA THR A 166 -0.03 13.28 16.39
C THR A 166 1.18 14.09 16.82
N GLU A 167 1.25 15.37 16.44
CA GLU A 167 2.34 16.27 16.85
C GLU A 167 2.43 16.41 18.37
N ALA A 168 1.28 16.53 19.06
CA ALA A 168 1.22 16.62 20.52
C ALA A 168 1.67 15.31 21.21
N LEU A 169 1.28 14.15 20.66
CA LEU A 169 1.70 12.84 21.16
C LEU A 169 3.21 12.64 20.98
N GLU A 170 3.77 13.01 19.83
CA GLU A 170 5.22 12.93 19.59
C GLU A 170 6.01 13.84 20.57
N GLU A 171 5.53 15.04 20.85
CA GLU A 171 6.12 15.92 21.87
C GLU A 171 6.04 15.27 23.27
N LYS A 172 4.88 14.70 23.64
CA LYS A 172 4.68 14.00 24.92
C LYS A 172 5.57 12.76 25.04
N LEU A 173 5.83 12.04 23.95
CA LEU A 173 6.75 10.90 23.91
C LEU A 173 8.17 11.36 24.24
N ASP A 174 8.64 12.41 23.60
CA ASP A 174 9.97 12.98 23.85
C ASP A 174 10.13 13.42 25.31
N GLU A 175 9.09 14.04 25.89
CA GLU A 175 9.06 14.40 27.31
C GLU A 175 9.13 13.17 28.23
N THR A 176 8.31 12.15 27.95
CA THR A 176 8.22 10.92 28.74
C THR A 176 9.53 10.15 28.73
N VAL A 177 10.14 9.97 27.54
CA VAL A 177 11.44 9.31 27.37
C VAL A 177 12.55 10.10 28.05
N SER A 178 12.52 11.43 27.99
CA SER A 178 13.51 12.28 28.67
C SER A 178 13.38 12.20 30.19
N ALA A 179 12.16 12.10 30.72
CA ALA A 179 11.92 11.88 32.15
C ALA A 179 12.42 10.51 32.61
N TRP A 180 12.16 9.47 31.80
CA TRP A 180 12.64 8.12 32.06
C TRP A 180 14.17 8.04 32.11
N LYS A 181 14.87 8.64 31.12
CA LYS A 181 16.34 8.69 31.11
C LYS A 181 16.92 9.38 32.34
N ARG A 182 16.35 10.51 32.76
CA ARG A 182 16.81 11.22 33.96
C ARG A 182 16.69 10.37 35.22
N LYS A 183 15.58 9.63 35.37
CA LYS A 183 15.39 8.70 36.49
C LYS A 183 16.48 7.63 36.51
N VAL A 184 16.77 7.02 35.35
CA VAL A 184 17.82 5.99 35.24
C VAL A 184 19.18 6.56 35.65
N GLU A 185 19.51 7.78 35.22
CA GLU A 185 20.75 8.46 35.63
C GLU A 185 20.80 8.76 37.14
N GLU A 186 19.70 9.21 37.74
CA GLU A 186 19.61 9.47 39.19
C GLU A 186 19.74 8.19 40.04
N GLU A 187 19.18 7.06 39.58
CA GLU A 187 19.32 5.76 40.25
C GLU A 187 20.74 5.19 40.14
N GLU A 188 21.46 5.46 39.05
CA GLU A 188 22.86 5.05 38.88
C GLU A 188 23.83 5.86 39.76
N ASP A 189 23.58 7.16 39.94
CA ASP A 189 24.41 8.04 40.79
C ASP A 189 24.22 7.74 42.31
N ASP A 190 23.02 7.33 42.75
CA ASP A 190 22.73 6.98 44.15
C ASP A 190 23.35 5.62 44.57
N ASP A 191 23.67 4.73 43.62
CA ASP A 191 24.33 3.45 43.87
C ASP A 191 25.88 3.56 43.97
N GLU A 192 26.46 4.72 43.64
CA GLU A 192 27.92 4.99 43.72
C GLU A 192 28.39 5.72 45.00
N GLU A 193 27.49 6.12 45.93
CA GLU A 193 27.81 6.70 47.27
C GLU A 193 27.84 5.68 48.44
#